data_AF-W1I2J9-F1
#
_entry.id   AF-W1I2J9-F1
#
_cell.length_a   1.000
_cell.length_b   1.000
_cell.length_c   1.000
_cell.angle_alpha   90.00
_cell.angle_beta   90.00
_cell.angle_gamma   90.00
#
_symmetry.space_group_name_H-M   'P 1'
#
loop_
_entity.id
_entity.type
_entity.pdbx_description
1 polymer ?
#
loop_
_entity_poly.entity_id
_entity_poly.type
_entity_poly.pdbx_seq_one_letter_code
_entity_poly.pdbx_strand_id
1 'polypeptide(L)' 'MIAKIEGTVLKSYEVKTKDREGKEVMMPRIDLYDGNELVKVNKTPSVDHFAKGDYITLQVKIYANQYGLSVVYDSEL' A
#
# COMPACT_ATOMS: atom_id res chain seq x y z
N MET A 1 2.69 -10.49 10.31
CA MET A 1 3.88 -9.73 10.74
C MET A 1 3.65 -8.27 10.41
N ILE A 2 3.96 -7.36 11.33
CA ILE A 2 3.95 -5.90 11.07
C ILE A 2 5.38 -5.52 10.71
N ALA A 3 5.55 -4.83 9.58
CA ALA A 3 6.83 -4.31 9.14
C ALA A 3 6.72 -2.80 8.89
N LYS A 4 7.86 -2.13 8.73
CA LYS A 4 7.94 -0.75 8.27
C LYS A 4 8.57 -0.73 6.88
N ILE A 5 7.99 0.05 5.98
CA ILE A 5 8.56 0.36 4.68
C ILE A 5 8.70 1.87 4.55
N GLU A 6 9.80 2.32 3.99
CA GLU A 6 10.10 3.73 3.77
C GLU A 6 10.45 3.90 2.30
N GLY A 7 10.04 5.00 1.68
CA GLY A 7 10.37 5.22 0.28
C GLY A 7 9.74 6.46 -0.32
N THR A 8 10.07 6.70 -1.58
CA THR A 8 9.53 7.82 -2.36
C THR A 8 8.35 7.37 -3.21
N VAL A 9 7.23 8.07 -3.13
CA VAL A 9 6.04 7.81 -3.94
C VAL A 9 6.33 8.21 -5.38
N LEU A 10 6.29 7.24 -6.30
CA LEU A 10 6.48 7.50 -7.73
C LEU A 10 5.15 7.76 -8.44
N LYS A 11 4.08 7.10 -7.98
CA LYS A 11 2.74 7.18 -8.58
C LYS A 11 1.67 6.86 -7.54
N SER A 12 0.52 7.53 -7.66
CA SER A 12 -0.71 7.23 -6.93
C SER A 12 -1.86 7.03 -7.91
N TYR A 13 -2.69 6.02 -7.70
CA TYR A 13 -3.80 5.64 -8.59
C TYR A 13 -4.82 4.79 -7.84
N GLU A 14 -6.02 4.61 -8.40
CA GLU A 14 -7.03 3.70 -7.85
C GLU A 14 -7.04 2.37 -8.60
N VAL A 15 -7.28 1.28 -7.88
CA VAL A 15 -7.47 -0.05 -8.46
C VAL A 15 -8.78 -0.66 -8.01
N LYS A 16 -9.45 -1.38 -8.91
CA LYS A 16 -10.59 -2.23 -8.53
C LYS A 16 -10.08 -3.45 -7.77
N THR A 17 -10.66 -3.71 -6.60
CA THR A 17 -10.42 -4.92 -5.81
C THR A 17 -11.76 -5.43 -5.26
N LYS A 18 -11.74 -6.59 -4.61
CA LYS A 18 -12.87 -7.08 -3.81
C LYS A 18 -12.54 -6.92 -2.32
N ASP A 19 -13.54 -6.54 -1.53
CA ASP A 19 -13.44 -6.56 -0.07
C ASP A 19 -13.61 -7.99 0.49
N ARG A 20 -13.66 -8.12 1.82
CA ARG A 20 -13.82 -9.42 2.51
C ARG A 20 -15.17 -10.09 2.23
N GLU A 21 -16.18 -9.33 1.83
CA GLU A 21 -17.52 -9.81 1.49
C GLU A 21 -17.66 -10.10 -0.01
N GLY A 22 -16.59 -9.89 -0.79
CA GLY A 22 -16.53 -10.13 -2.22
C GLY A 22 -17.11 -8.98 -3.07
N LYS A 23 -17.46 -7.85 -2.46
CA LYS A 23 -17.98 -6.67 -3.16
C LYS A 23 -16.85 -5.90 -3.83
N GLU A 24 -17.10 -5.43 -5.05
CA GLU A 24 -16.14 -4.58 -5.76
C GLU A 24 -16.02 -3.21 -5.08
N VAL A 25 -14.78 -2.83 -4.79
CA VAL A 25 -14.43 -1.54 -4.20
C VAL A 25 -13.25 -0.94 -4.96
N MET A 26 -13.21 0.39 -5.06
CA MET A 26 -12.03 1.11 -5.51
C MET A 26 -11.10 1.27 -4.31
N MET A 27 -9.85 0.86 -4.46
CA MET A 27 -8.84 0.97 -3.43
C MET A 27 -7.68 1.82 -3.95
N PRO A 28 -7.27 2.86 -3.21
CA PRO A 28 -6.10 3.63 -3.61
C PRO A 28 -4.84 2.77 -3.47
N ARG A 29 -3.92 2.94 -4.42
CA ARG A 29 -2.64 2.25 -4.49
C ARG A 29 -1.54 3.23 -4.86
N ILE A 30 -0.37 3.03 -4.28
CA ILE A 30 0.85 3.75 -4.63
C ILE A 30 1.93 2.80 -5.13
N ASP A 31 2.74 3.29 -6.06
CA ASP A 31 4.03 2.70 -6.39
C ASP A 31 5.10 3.45 -5.59
N LEU A 32 5.78 2.76 -4.68
CA LEU A 32 6.77 3.27 -3.75
C LEU A 32 8.15 2.74 -4.13
N TYR A 33 9.16 3.60 -4.21
CA TYR A 33 10.56 3.16 -4.36
C TYR A 33 11.28 3.26 -3.03
N ASP A 34 11.73 2.12 -2.49
CA ASP A 34 12.35 2.04 -1.15
C ASP A 34 13.88 2.28 -1.15
N GLY A 35 14.44 2.60 -2.32
CA GLY A 35 15.88 2.72 -2.52
C GLY A 35 16.54 1.48 -3.12
N ASN A 36 15.84 0.34 -3.17
CA ASN A 36 16.28 -0.89 -3.81
C ASN A 36 15.33 -1.32 -4.92
N GLU A 37 14.04 -1.43 -4.63
CA GLU A 37 13.02 -1.97 -5.53
C GLU A 37 11.72 -1.14 -5.53
N LEU A 38 10.85 -1.46 -6.50
CA LEU A 38 9.52 -0.87 -6.60
C LEU A 38 8.52 -1.72 -5.82
N VAL A 39 7.91 -1.14 -4.80
CA VAL A 39 6.89 -1.79 -3.96
C VAL A 39 5.52 -1.18 -4.22
N LYS A 40 4.52 -2.04 -4.45
CA LYS A 40 3.12 -1.60 -4.61
C LYS A 40 2.42 -1.70 -3.27
N VAL A 41 1.95 -0.57 -2.75
CA VAL A 41 1.28 -0.50 -1.45
C VAL A 41 -0.18 -0.12 -1.64
N ASN A 42 -1.07 -0.95 -1.11
CA ASN A 42 -2.49 -0.61 -1.02
C ASN A 42 -2.67 0.36 0.14
N LYS A 43 -3.24 1.53 -0.15
CA LYS A 43 -3.50 2.59 0.81
C LYS A 43 -4.82 2.27 1.53
N THR A 44 -4.84 2.37 2.87
CA THR A 44 -6.11 2.40 3.62
C THR A 44 -6.60 3.84 3.76
N PRO A 45 -7.89 4.01 4.10
CA PRO A 45 -8.52 5.33 4.15
C PRO A 45 -7.88 6.33 5.14
N SER A 46 -7.04 5.92 6.10
CA SER A 46 -6.58 6.83 7.17
C SER A 46 -5.34 7.66 6.87
N VAL A 47 -4.70 7.49 5.70
CA VAL A 47 -3.61 8.41 5.31
C VAL A 47 -4.17 9.40 4.32
N ASP A 48 -4.26 10.66 4.72
CA ASP A 48 -5.01 11.66 3.94
C ASP A 48 -4.34 12.02 2.62
N HIS A 49 -3.02 11.82 2.45
CA HIS A 49 -2.34 12.22 1.21
C HIS A 49 -1.06 11.45 0.91
N PHE A 50 -0.88 11.07 -0.36
CA PHE A 50 0.39 10.63 -0.94
C PHE A 50 0.52 11.28 -2.32
N ALA A 51 1.34 12.32 -2.41
CA ALA A 51 1.70 12.95 -3.67
C ALA A 51 2.94 12.28 -4.27
N LYS A 52 3.05 12.35 -5.61
CA LYS A 52 4.29 11.95 -6.28
C LYS A 52 5.44 12.81 -5.77
N GLY A 53 6.53 12.17 -5.35
CA GLY A 53 7.71 12.80 -4.78
C GLY A 53 7.74 12.80 -3.26
N ASP A 54 6.64 12.47 -2.59
CA ASP A 54 6.62 12.38 -1.13
C ASP A 54 7.50 11.23 -0.65
N TYR A 55 8.34 11.50 0.36
CA TYR A 55 9.03 10.47 1.11
C TYR A 55 8.17 10.08 2.31
N ILE A 56 7.82 8.80 2.41
CA ILE A 56 6.86 8.30 3.40
C ILE A 56 7.39 7.09 4.14
N THR A 57 6.98 6.96 5.40
CA THR A 57 7.20 5.77 6.23
C THR A 57 5.84 5.15 6.57
N LEU A 58 5.64 3.89 6.18
CA LEU A 58 4.39 3.16 6.39
C LEU A 58 4.60 1.94 7.27
N GLN A 59 3.72 1.77 8.25
CA GLN A 59 3.55 0.49 8.92
C GLN A 59 2.66 -0.40 8.08
N VAL A 60 3.09 -1.62 7.81
CA VAL A 60 2.44 -2.50 6.85
C VAL A 60 2.26 -3.89 7.41
N LYS A 61 1.10 -4.49 7.14
CA LYS A 61 0.85 -5.90 7.44
C LYS A 61 1.28 -6.72 6.23
N ILE A 62 2.28 -7.57 6.44
CA ILE A 62 2.73 -8.53 5.43
C ILE A 62 1.85 -9.77 5.55
N TYR A 63 1.06 -10.02 4.51
CA TYR A 63 0.30 -11.24 4.32
C TYR A 63 1.06 -12.16 3.36
N ALA A 64 1.45 -13.34 3.82
CA ALA A 64 2.04 -14.36 2.95
C ALA A 64 0.92 -15.05 2.17
N ASN A 65 0.72 -14.67 0.91
CA ASN A 65 -0.03 -15.47 -0.06
C ASN A 65 0.81 -15.66 -1.33
N GLN A 66 0.54 -16.74 -2.06
CA GLN A 66 1.34 -17.35 -3.15
C GLN A 66 1.75 -16.45 -4.34
N TYR A 67 1.53 -15.13 -4.32
CA TYR A 67 1.71 -14.22 -5.46
C TYR A 67 2.60 -12.99 -5.18
N GLY A 68 3.60 -13.13 -4.30
CA GLY A 68 4.55 -12.07 -3.98
C GLY A 68 4.04 -11.11 -2.89
N LEU A 69 4.98 -10.41 -2.24
CA LEU A 69 4.73 -9.51 -1.12
C LEU A 69 3.64 -8.49 -1.46
N SER A 70 2.43 -8.74 -1.00
CA SER A 70 1.31 -7.80 -1.07
C SER A 70 1.25 -7.07 0.26
N VAL A 71 1.65 -5.79 0.22
CA VAL A 71 1.79 -4.95 1.40
C VAL A 71 0.49 -4.16 1.56
N VAL A 72 -0.28 -4.50 2.59
CA VAL A 72 -1.54 -3.82 2.92
C VAL A 72 -1.27 -2.96 4.14
N TYR A 73 -1.43 -1.64 3.98
CA TYR A 73 -1.47 -0.72 5.12
C TYR A 73 -2.68 -1.13 5.99
N ASP A 74 -2.59 -0.98 7.31
CA ASP A 74 -3.72 -1.20 8.21
C ASP A 74 -3.75 -0.04 9.18
N SER A 75 -4.85 0.71 9.14
CA SER A 75 -5.07 1.94 9.91
C SER A 75 -5.69 1.72 11.28
N GLU A 76 -6.05 0.48 11.61
CA GLU A 76 -6.69 0.12 12.88
C GLU A 76 -5.72 -0.57 13.86
N LEU A 77 -4.42 -0.24 13.78
CA LEU A 77 -3.43 -0.63 14.79
C LEU A 77 -3.13 0.51 15.77
#